data_AF-A0AAE9B1X9-F1
#
_entry.id   AF-A0AAE9B1X9-F1
#
_cell.length_a   1.000
_cell.length_b   1.000
_cell.length_c   1.000
_cell.angle_alpha   90.00
_cell.angle_beta   90.00
_cell.angle_gamma   90.00
#
_symmetry.space_group_name_H-M   'P 1'
#
loop_
_entity.id
_entity.type
_entity.pdbx_description
1 polymer ?
#
loop_
_entity_poly.entity_id
_entity_poly.type
_entity_poly.pdbx_seq_one_letter_code
_entity_poly.pdbx_strand_id
1 'polypeptide(L)'
;MWGSTWRFASVALGAVCVLVGGPALAADSTTHAASQSLHNRAFLEANAYSKLPQFKVVDWEDRDYLLTCDDIVDKPVQAAIRNGKGIVKNGDIGGYDRWEVEVQRTVQGRLPRLGDVTAVLFYCSPQPSNFFRQELRVYSTDDGSEIGRTPTFDVPELPPQYQPKSLVIKNGRLASDVKFYGPDDSHADGPSILRHVTWTWENNRFVTHGADAKSEAQGQSDLSRQPITVNGMGSLKMGMSRNEAAKEIGMPIPGKEGRRVCTDFTVEGGPEGLLLRFTSNRLVAIYVQRPATTISTRAGIHIGSTRGDVLNTYAGEITATTPDYGGEELVFAPSAPEFSGRVIRFEISDSAVETFIAGERDWAVFAPSCGAPE
;
A
#
# COMPACT_ATOMS: atom_id res chain seq x y z
N MET A 1 -58.16 -5.07 9.86
CA MET A 1 -57.81 -5.88 11.04
C MET A 1 -56.38 -5.56 11.43
N TRP A 2 -56.19 -5.12 12.69
CA TRP A 2 -54.93 -4.87 13.40
C TRP A 2 -54.04 -3.72 12.89
N GLY A 3 -54.31 -2.53 13.44
CA GLY A 3 -53.35 -1.42 13.51
C GLY A 3 -52.53 -1.49 14.80
N SER A 4 -51.43 -0.74 14.85
CA SER A 4 -50.74 -0.36 16.08
C SER A 4 -49.89 0.88 15.84
N THR A 5 -50.46 2.03 16.19
CA THR A 5 -49.75 3.29 16.48
C THR A 5 -49.24 3.25 17.92
N TRP A 6 -47.99 3.66 18.17
CA TRP A 6 -47.51 3.99 19.51
C TRP A 6 -47.05 5.44 19.58
N ARG A 7 -47.60 6.12 20.59
CA ARG A 7 -47.42 7.54 20.92
C ARG A 7 -46.21 7.72 21.84
N PHE A 8 -45.61 8.90 21.75
CA PHE A 8 -44.67 9.46 22.71
C PHE A 8 -45.31 9.63 24.10
N ALA A 9 -44.53 9.37 25.14
CA ALA A 9 -44.81 9.78 26.51
C ALA A 9 -43.58 10.52 27.08
N SER A 10 -43.75 11.81 27.35
CA SER A 10 -42.84 12.61 28.18
C SER A 10 -43.00 12.20 29.65
N VAL A 11 -41.88 12.04 30.35
CA VAL A 11 -41.85 11.89 31.80
C VAL A 11 -41.25 13.17 32.40
N ALA A 12 -42.03 13.83 33.24
CA ALA A 12 -41.59 14.88 34.17
C ALA A 12 -42.22 14.57 35.54
N LEU A 13 -41.52 14.99 36.61
CA LEU A 13 -41.82 14.96 38.07
C LEU A 13 -40.75 14.14 38.81
N GLY A 14 -40.13 14.60 39.91
CA GLY A 14 -40.27 15.85 40.65
C GLY A 14 -39.21 15.90 41.74
N ALA A 15 -38.72 17.09 42.09
CA ALA A 15 -37.81 17.28 43.22
C ALA A 15 -38.63 17.70 44.45
N VAL A 16 -38.53 16.89 45.50
CA VAL A 16 -39.15 17.12 46.82
C VAL A 16 -38.30 18.15 47.58
N CYS A 17 -38.94 19.26 47.98
CA CYS A 17 -38.35 20.27 48.84
C CYS A 17 -38.68 19.89 50.29
N VAL A 18 -37.65 19.53 51.09
CA VAL A 18 -37.80 19.31 52.53
C VAL A 18 -37.26 20.53 53.26
N LEU A 19 -38.16 21.31 53.87
CA LEU A 19 -37.84 22.34 54.84
C LEU A 19 -37.70 21.69 56.22
N VAL A 20 -36.48 21.63 56.75
CA VAL A 20 -36.23 21.35 58.18
C VAL A 20 -35.81 22.65 58.84
N GLY A 21 -36.65 23.15 59.74
CA GLY A 21 -36.31 24.22 60.66
C GLY A 21 -35.44 23.69 61.81
N GLY A 22 -34.39 24.44 62.15
CA GLY A 22 -33.53 24.20 63.31
C GLY A 22 -32.94 25.53 63.81
N PRO A 23 -32.69 25.67 65.12
CA PRO A 23 -32.74 26.96 65.80
C PRO A 23 -31.45 27.77 65.74
N ALA A 24 -31.61 29.07 65.97
CA ALA A 24 -30.56 30.05 66.10
C ALA A 24 -29.54 29.69 67.20
N LEU A 25 -28.26 29.67 66.84
CA LEU A 25 -27.13 29.65 67.77
C LEU A 25 -26.23 30.86 67.49
N ALA A 26 -25.80 31.47 68.59
CA ALA A 26 -25.10 32.72 68.68
C ALA A 26 -23.77 32.73 67.90
N ALA A 27 -23.49 33.87 67.27
CA ALA A 27 -22.25 34.13 66.56
C ALA A 27 -21.10 34.35 67.54
N ASP A 28 -20.11 33.47 67.48
CA ASP A 28 -18.80 33.66 68.12
C ASP A 28 -17.85 34.35 67.14
N SER A 29 -17.15 35.38 67.63
CA SER A 29 -16.47 36.40 66.83
C SER A 29 -14.96 36.18 66.82
N THR A 30 -14.51 35.03 66.28
CA THR A 30 -13.06 34.73 66.14
C THR A 30 -12.65 34.13 64.80
N THR A 31 -13.53 34.03 63.80
CA THR A 31 -13.25 33.40 62.49
C THR A 31 -12.87 34.35 61.33
N HIS A 32 -12.70 35.65 61.57
CA HIS A 32 -12.43 36.61 60.47
C HIS A 32 -11.00 36.60 59.91
N ALA A 33 -10.01 36.06 60.62
CA ALA A 33 -8.64 35.98 60.09
C ALA A 33 -8.37 34.72 59.23
N ALA A 34 -9.05 33.60 59.48
CA ALA A 34 -8.86 32.36 58.72
C ALA A 34 -9.64 32.36 57.38
N SER A 35 -10.77 33.08 57.31
CA SER A 35 -11.60 33.15 56.09
C SER A 35 -10.95 33.95 54.96
N GLN A 36 -10.21 35.03 55.27
CA GLN A 36 -9.51 35.82 54.25
C GLN A 36 -8.28 35.10 53.65
N SER A 37 -7.64 34.22 54.42
CA SER A 37 -6.51 33.42 53.91
C SER A 37 -6.94 32.31 52.95
N LEU A 38 -8.15 31.76 53.09
CA LEU A 38 -8.68 30.72 52.20
C LEU A 38 -9.27 31.32 50.91
N HIS A 39 -9.89 32.51 50.98
CA HIS A 39 -10.38 33.21 49.79
C HIS A 39 -9.24 33.67 48.86
N ASN A 40 -8.11 34.12 49.41
CA ASN A 40 -6.95 34.50 48.59
C ASN A 40 -6.24 33.30 47.95
N ARG A 41 -6.29 32.11 48.56
CA ARG A 41 -5.70 30.89 47.99
C ARG A 41 -6.58 30.33 46.85
N ALA A 42 -7.89 30.35 47.01
CA ALA A 42 -8.85 29.95 45.97
C ALA A 42 -8.82 30.89 44.75
N PHE A 43 -8.61 32.20 44.95
CA PHE A 43 -8.49 33.15 43.83
C PHE A 43 -7.17 33.02 43.05
N LEU A 44 -6.08 32.64 43.71
CA LEU A 44 -4.79 32.37 43.05
C LEU A 44 -4.79 31.03 42.30
N GLU A 45 -5.48 30.01 42.79
CA GLU A 45 -5.67 28.74 42.07
C GLU A 45 -6.63 28.87 40.88
N ALA A 46 -7.71 29.64 40.99
CA ALA A 46 -8.63 29.90 39.88
C ALA A 46 -7.97 30.68 38.71
N ASN A 47 -7.02 31.57 39.00
CA ASN A 47 -6.25 32.30 37.98
C ASN A 47 -5.12 31.49 37.34
N ALA A 48 -4.74 30.35 37.92
CA ALA A 48 -3.80 29.42 37.29
C ALA A 48 -4.49 28.52 36.23
N TYR A 49 -5.79 28.26 36.39
CA TYR A 49 -6.59 27.48 35.43
C TYR A 49 -7.08 28.27 34.20
N SER A 50 -7.06 29.60 34.23
CA SER A 50 -7.43 30.44 33.08
C SER A 50 -6.33 30.57 32.02
N LYS A 51 -5.17 29.93 32.23
CA LYS A 51 -4.04 29.84 31.30
C LYS A 51 -3.80 28.42 30.77
N LEU A 52 -4.77 27.52 30.85
CA LEU A 52 -4.68 26.30 30.06
C LEU A 52 -4.75 26.69 28.58
N PRO A 53 -3.80 26.23 27.74
CA PRO A 53 -3.83 26.53 26.32
C PRO A 53 -5.19 26.11 25.76
N GLN A 54 -5.92 27.09 25.19
CA GLN A 54 -7.15 26.79 24.46
C GLN A 54 -6.74 25.95 23.25
N PHE A 55 -7.02 24.66 23.28
CA PHE A 55 -6.87 23.80 22.13
C PHE A 55 -7.73 24.36 21.00
N LYS A 56 -7.09 24.66 19.87
CA LYS A 56 -7.80 25.15 18.69
C LYS A 56 -8.56 23.96 18.14
N VAL A 57 -9.89 23.94 18.30
CA VAL A 57 -10.73 22.92 17.67
C VAL A 57 -10.59 23.11 16.16
N VAL A 58 -10.00 22.12 15.49
CA VAL A 58 -9.84 22.13 14.04
C VAL A 58 -11.10 21.55 13.42
N ASP A 59 -11.76 22.34 12.57
CA ASP A 59 -12.83 21.85 11.72
C ASP A 59 -12.23 21.24 10.45
N TRP A 60 -12.27 19.91 10.34
CA TRP A 60 -11.73 19.19 9.18
C TRP A 60 -12.65 19.23 7.97
N GLU A 61 -13.91 19.65 8.14
CA GLU A 61 -14.88 19.77 7.07
C GLU A 61 -15.03 21.23 6.58
N ASP A 62 -14.47 22.20 7.28
CA ASP A 62 -14.47 23.62 6.90
C ASP A 62 -13.07 24.25 7.02
N ARG A 63 -12.20 23.99 6.03
CA ARG A 63 -10.86 24.58 5.93
C ARG A 63 -10.24 24.43 4.54
N ASP A 64 -9.07 25.02 4.38
CA ASP A 64 -8.28 24.89 3.16
C ASP A 64 -7.20 23.81 3.33
N TYR A 65 -6.96 23.07 2.24
CA TYR A 65 -5.98 21.99 2.15
C TYR A 65 -5.07 22.17 0.94
N LEU A 66 -3.85 21.64 1.02
CA LEU A 66 -2.94 21.51 -0.12
C LEU A 66 -2.97 20.05 -0.59
N LEU A 67 -3.56 19.79 -1.75
CA LEU A 67 -3.78 18.43 -2.25
C LEU A 67 -3.08 18.21 -3.58
N THR A 68 -2.57 17.00 -3.79
CA THR A 68 -2.04 16.51 -5.07
C THR A 68 -3.04 15.58 -5.77
N CYS A 69 -4.08 15.18 -5.05
CA CYS A 69 -5.06 14.17 -5.40
C CYS A 69 -4.42 12.86 -5.89
N ASP A 70 -3.48 12.34 -5.08
CA ASP A 70 -2.70 11.13 -5.35
C ASP A 70 -1.81 11.26 -6.60
N ASP A 71 -0.99 12.31 -6.62
CA ASP A 71 -0.03 12.63 -7.69
C ASP A 71 -0.65 12.78 -9.10
N ILE A 72 -1.91 13.23 -9.19
CA ILE A 72 -2.44 13.74 -10.47
C ILE A 72 -1.59 14.93 -10.95
N VAL A 73 -1.07 15.71 -10.01
CA VAL A 73 -0.19 16.86 -10.25
C VAL A 73 1.01 16.82 -9.34
N ASP A 74 2.15 17.30 -9.84
CA ASP A 74 3.42 17.31 -9.08
C ASP A 74 3.42 18.32 -7.93
N LYS A 75 2.62 19.39 -8.04
CA LYS A 75 2.59 20.51 -7.08
C LYS A 75 1.24 20.57 -6.38
N PRO A 76 1.19 20.61 -5.03
CA PRO A 76 -0.06 20.73 -4.32
C PRO A 76 -0.87 21.96 -4.73
N VAL A 77 -2.16 21.78 -4.93
CA VAL A 77 -3.12 22.84 -5.22
C VAL A 77 -3.98 23.13 -3.99
N GLN A 78 -4.37 24.39 -3.81
CA GLN A 78 -5.22 24.79 -2.69
C GLN A 78 -6.68 24.38 -2.96
N ALA A 79 -7.21 23.51 -2.11
CA ALA A 79 -8.60 23.09 -2.09
C ALA A 79 -9.32 23.71 -0.89
N ALA A 80 -10.23 24.65 -1.15
CA ALA A 80 -11.13 25.18 -0.13
C ALA A 80 -12.31 24.21 0.08
N ILE A 81 -12.34 23.55 1.23
CA ILE A 81 -13.39 22.60 1.62
C ILE A 81 -14.34 23.27 2.59
N ARG A 82 -15.64 23.23 2.31
CA ARG A 82 -16.72 23.78 3.14
C ARG A 82 -17.81 22.73 3.28
N ASN A 83 -18.20 22.42 4.52
CA ASN A 83 -19.13 21.32 4.83
C ASN A 83 -18.71 19.99 4.16
N GLY A 84 -17.41 19.70 4.21
CA GLY A 84 -16.81 18.47 3.70
C GLY A 84 -16.63 18.42 2.18
N LYS A 85 -17.00 19.46 1.42
CA LYS A 85 -16.91 19.48 -0.05
C LYS A 85 -16.23 20.73 -0.60
N GLY A 86 -15.60 20.62 -1.77
CA GLY A 86 -14.99 21.76 -2.46
C GLY A 86 -14.85 21.55 -3.97
N ILE A 87 -14.64 22.65 -4.68
CA ILE A 87 -14.36 22.66 -6.12
C ILE A 87 -13.07 23.44 -6.37
N VAL A 88 -12.10 22.81 -7.03
CA VAL A 88 -10.85 23.44 -7.45
C VAL A 88 -10.93 23.70 -8.95
N LYS A 89 -10.91 24.97 -9.39
CA LYS A 89 -10.95 25.35 -10.82
C LYS A 89 -9.68 26.06 -11.31
N ASN A 90 -8.83 26.47 -10.38
CA ASN A 90 -7.66 27.31 -10.64
C ASN A 90 -6.42 26.61 -10.14
N GLY A 91 -5.28 26.90 -10.78
CA GLY A 91 -4.01 26.26 -10.48
C GLY A 91 -3.61 25.25 -11.54
N ASP A 92 -2.44 24.65 -11.35
CA ASP A 92 -1.92 23.56 -12.18
C ASP A 92 -2.62 22.25 -11.77
N ILE A 93 -3.93 22.16 -12.05
CA ILE A 93 -4.79 20.99 -11.75
C ILE A 93 -4.70 19.92 -12.85
N GLY A 94 -3.65 19.97 -13.66
CA GLY A 94 -3.50 19.14 -14.86
C GLY A 94 -4.41 19.56 -16.01
N GLY A 95 -4.65 18.63 -16.95
CA GLY A 95 -5.51 18.85 -18.13
C GLY A 95 -7.02 18.81 -17.85
N TYR A 96 -7.46 19.16 -16.64
CA TYR A 96 -8.85 19.07 -16.19
C TYR A 96 -9.46 20.47 -15.96
N ASP A 97 -10.77 20.61 -16.18
CA ASP A 97 -11.53 21.86 -15.96
C ASP A 97 -11.71 22.19 -14.48
N ARG A 98 -11.91 21.15 -13.66
CA ARG A 98 -12.04 21.26 -12.20
C ARG A 98 -11.79 19.94 -11.51
N TRP A 99 -11.48 19.99 -10.22
CA TRP A 99 -11.61 18.85 -9.32
C TRP A 99 -12.78 19.06 -8.37
N GLU A 100 -13.59 18.02 -8.20
CA GLU A 100 -14.59 17.92 -7.13
C GLU A 100 -13.96 17.12 -5.98
N VAL A 101 -13.85 17.75 -4.82
CA VAL A 101 -13.14 17.20 -3.66
C VAL A 101 -14.12 17.00 -2.50
N GLU A 102 -14.03 15.84 -1.83
CA GLU A 102 -14.85 15.50 -0.66
C GLU A 102 -13.99 14.91 0.47
N VAL A 103 -14.24 15.32 1.71
CA VAL A 103 -13.72 14.65 2.90
C VAL A 103 -14.59 13.42 3.17
N GLN A 104 -14.04 12.22 2.93
CA GLN A 104 -14.78 10.98 3.10
C GLN A 104 -14.72 10.43 4.53
N ARG A 105 -13.60 10.66 5.22
CA ARG A 105 -13.39 10.16 6.58
C ARG A 105 -12.33 10.96 7.31
N THR A 106 -12.61 11.20 8.58
CA THR A 106 -11.66 11.73 9.56
C THR A 106 -11.53 10.73 10.71
N VAL A 107 -10.30 10.40 11.09
CA VAL A 107 -10.03 9.61 12.29
C VAL A 107 -8.92 10.22 13.13
N GLN A 108 -9.11 10.18 14.44
CA GLN A 108 -8.15 10.69 15.42
C GLN A 108 -7.50 9.52 16.15
N GLY A 109 -6.24 9.71 16.54
CA GLY A 109 -5.54 8.77 17.39
C GLY A 109 -4.12 9.23 17.67
N ARG A 110 -3.35 8.35 18.32
CA ARG A 110 -1.96 8.65 18.69
C ARG A 110 -0.99 7.82 17.88
N LEU A 111 0.00 8.46 17.28
CA LEU A 111 1.10 7.80 16.58
C LEU A 111 2.43 8.00 17.34
N PRO A 112 3.33 6.99 17.36
CA PRO A 112 4.65 7.14 17.94
C PRO A 112 5.39 8.33 17.32
N ARG A 113 6.07 9.12 18.15
CA ARG A 113 6.88 10.30 17.78
C ARG A 113 6.11 11.50 17.21
N LEU A 114 4.85 11.33 16.83
CA LEU A 114 4.00 12.40 16.31
C LEU A 114 2.98 12.92 17.33
N GLY A 115 2.67 12.13 18.37
CA GLY A 115 1.66 12.50 19.35
C GLY A 115 0.25 12.29 18.80
N ASP A 116 -0.65 13.19 19.15
CA ASP A 116 -2.06 13.10 18.77
C ASP A 116 -2.26 13.70 17.37
N VAL A 117 -2.79 12.87 16.47
CA VAL A 117 -2.90 13.18 15.04
C VAL A 117 -4.31 12.92 14.54
N THR A 118 -4.64 13.59 13.44
CA THR A 118 -5.87 13.38 12.70
C THR A 118 -5.54 12.98 11.27
N ALA A 119 -6.00 11.81 10.83
CA ALA A 119 -5.92 11.40 9.44
C ALA A 119 -7.22 11.75 8.71
N VAL A 120 -7.10 12.37 7.54
CA VAL A 120 -8.20 12.82 6.70
C VAL A 120 -8.07 12.18 5.32
N LEU A 121 -9.09 11.42 4.93
CA LEU A 121 -9.20 10.78 3.63
C LEU A 121 -10.01 11.66 2.69
N PHE A 122 -9.40 12.06 1.59
CA PHE A 122 -10.01 12.84 0.53
C PHE A 122 -10.40 11.95 -0.64
N TYR A 123 -11.54 12.26 -1.25
CA TYR A 123 -11.93 11.82 -2.58
C TYR A 123 -11.74 12.99 -3.54
N CYS A 124 -11.08 12.74 -4.67
CA CYS A 124 -10.90 13.72 -5.73
C CYS A 124 -11.44 13.16 -7.04
N SER A 125 -12.38 13.84 -7.66
CA SER A 125 -12.86 13.54 -9.02
C SER A 125 -12.51 14.68 -9.97
N PRO A 126 -11.50 14.50 -10.84
CA PRO A 126 -11.22 15.44 -11.92
C PRO A 126 -12.36 15.46 -12.94
N GLN A 127 -12.62 16.62 -13.54
CA GLN A 127 -13.72 16.83 -14.48
C GLN A 127 -13.20 17.54 -15.75
N PRO A 128 -13.63 17.11 -16.95
CA PRO A 128 -14.41 15.90 -17.21
C PRO A 128 -13.53 14.65 -17.06
N SER A 129 -13.95 13.70 -16.22
CA SER A 129 -13.36 12.37 -16.17
C SER A 129 -14.36 11.36 -15.65
N ASN A 130 -14.09 10.08 -15.90
CA ASN A 130 -14.87 8.95 -15.38
C ASN A 130 -14.14 8.22 -14.24
N PHE A 131 -13.11 8.83 -13.65
CA PHE A 131 -12.34 8.24 -12.56
C PHE A 131 -12.30 9.16 -11.35
N PHE A 132 -11.79 8.62 -10.25
CA PHE A 132 -11.46 9.36 -9.05
C PHE A 132 -10.16 8.84 -8.45
N ARG A 133 -9.55 9.66 -7.61
CA ARG A 133 -8.42 9.28 -6.76
C ARG A 133 -8.80 9.49 -5.31
N GLN A 134 -8.10 8.81 -4.42
CA GLN A 134 -8.22 9.03 -2.99
C GLN A 134 -6.85 9.35 -2.41
N GLU A 135 -6.81 10.34 -1.52
CA GLU A 135 -5.56 10.80 -0.91
C GLU A 135 -5.74 10.84 0.61
N LEU A 136 -4.80 10.23 1.34
CA LEU A 136 -4.83 10.19 2.81
C LEU A 136 -3.72 11.08 3.37
N ARG A 137 -4.13 12.14 4.08
CA ARG A 137 -3.25 13.11 4.73
C ARG A 137 -3.33 12.97 6.24
N VAL A 138 -2.24 13.27 6.94
CA VAL A 138 -2.17 13.25 8.40
C VAL A 138 -1.74 14.62 8.89
N TYR A 139 -2.46 15.11 9.90
CA TYR A 139 -2.29 16.42 10.49
C TYR A 139 -2.09 16.31 12.00
N SER A 140 -1.43 17.29 12.59
CA SER A 140 -1.43 17.52 14.02
C SER A 140 -2.85 17.86 14.49
N THR A 141 -3.34 17.15 15.52
CA THR A 141 -4.68 17.42 16.06
C THR A 141 -4.74 18.77 16.77
N ASP A 142 -3.63 19.24 17.33
CA ASP A 142 -3.59 20.41 18.22
C ASP A 142 -3.70 21.74 17.46
N ASP A 143 -3.03 21.83 16.31
CA ASP A 143 -2.91 23.08 15.54
C ASP A 143 -3.38 22.95 14.08
N GLY A 144 -3.66 21.73 13.62
CA GLY A 144 -4.11 21.46 12.27
C GLY A 144 -3.01 21.54 11.20
N SER A 145 -1.74 21.62 11.59
CA SER A 145 -0.61 21.60 10.65
C SER A 145 -0.47 20.24 9.98
N GLU A 146 -0.07 20.22 8.70
CA GLU A 146 0.17 18.96 7.98
C GLU A 146 1.46 18.31 8.46
N ILE A 147 1.39 17.02 8.80
CA ILE A 147 2.55 16.20 9.16
C ILE A 147 3.07 15.48 7.91
N GLY A 148 2.17 14.93 7.10
CA GLY A 148 2.52 14.30 5.83
C GLY A 148 1.38 13.53 5.20
N ARG A 149 1.68 12.84 4.10
CA ARG A 149 0.75 11.99 3.35
C ARG A 149 1.22 10.54 3.33
N THR A 150 0.30 9.61 3.15
CA THR A 150 0.68 8.23 2.82
C THR A 150 1.30 8.17 1.42
N PRO A 151 2.22 7.23 1.16
CA PRO A 151 2.72 6.99 -0.20
C PRO A 151 1.58 6.61 -1.14
N THR A 152 1.69 7.05 -2.38
CA THR A 152 0.84 6.58 -3.48
C THR A 152 1.16 5.11 -3.79
N PHE A 153 0.14 4.34 -4.17
CA PHE A 153 0.34 2.96 -4.58
C PHE A 153 0.85 2.92 -6.02
N ASP A 154 2.04 2.36 -6.21
CA ASP A 154 2.61 2.13 -7.54
C ASP A 154 1.99 0.88 -8.15
N VAL A 155 0.84 1.06 -8.79
CA VAL A 155 0.13 -0.01 -9.51
C VAL A 155 0.03 0.35 -11.00
N PRO A 156 0.27 -0.61 -11.90
CA PRO A 156 0.31 -0.35 -13.35
C PRO A 156 -1.07 -0.07 -13.96
N GLU A 157 -2.15 -0.35 -13.23
CA GLU A 157 -3.52 -0.26 -13.70
C GLU A 157 -4.26 0.94 -13.08
N LEU A 158 -5.40 0.68 -12.43
CA LEU A 158 -6.32 1.67 -11.90
C LEU A 158 -6.05 1.97 -10.43
N PRO A 159 -6.34 3.20 -9.97
CA PRO A 159 -6.14 3.57 -8.57
C PRO A 159 -6.86 2.60 -7.66
N PRO A 160 -6.19 2.10 -6.61
CA PRO A 160 -6.89 1.35 -5.59
C PRO A 160 -7.87 2.25 -4.82
N GLN A 161 -8.87 1.62 -4.21
CA GLN A 161 -9.96 2.31 -3.52
C GLN A 161 -9.96 2.01 -2.03
N TYR A 162 -9.69 3.01 -1.21
CA TYR A 162 -9.84 2.96 0.24
C TYR A 162 -11.28 2.64 0.62
N GLN A 163 -11.44 1.85 1.69
CA GLN A 163 -12.73 1.60 2.34
C GLN A 163 -12.87 2.56 3.53
N PRO A 164 -13.60 3.70 3.42
CA PRO A 164 -13.50 4.78 4.42
C PRO A 164 -13.86 4.35 5.85
N LYS A 165 -14.75 3.36 6.00
CA LYS A 165 -15.18 2.82 7.30
C LYS A 165 -14.09 2.01 8.02
N SER A 166 -13.10 1.52 7.28
CA SER A 166 -12.00 0.71 7.82
C SER A 166 -10.80 1.54 8.26
N LEU A 167 -10.74 2.82 7.86
CA LEU A 167 -9.67 3.74 8.25
C LEU A 167 -9.67 3.94 9.76
N VAL A 168 -8.55 3.65 10.42
CA VAL A 168 -8.37 3.74 11.87
C VAL A 168 -6.94 4.13 12.24
N ILE A 169 -6.77 4.76 13.39
CA ILE A 169 -5.47 4.91 14.06
C ILE A 169 -5.54 4.12 15.36
N LYS A 170 -4.80 3.01 15.42
CA LYS A 170 -4.84 2.09 16.56
C LYS A 170 -3.48 1.45 16.79
N ASN A 171 -3.13 1.21 18.05
CA ASN A 171 -1.87 0.56 18.45
C ASN A 171 -0.63 1.25 17.84
N GLY A 172 -0.67 2.59 17.75
CA GLY A 172 0.42 3.37 17.18
C GLY A 172 0.62 3.22 15.67
N ARG A 173 -0.39 2.74 14.94
CA ARG A 173 -0.37 2.60 13.47
C ARG A 173 -1.60 3.24 12.85
N LEU A 174 -1.42 3.80 11.66
CA LEU A 174 -2.51 4.16 10.76
C LEU A 174 -2.85 2.91 9.94
N ALA A 175 -4.12 2.59 9.76
CA ALA A 175 -4.53 1.41 9.01
C ALA A 175 -5.82 1.65 8.24
N SER A 176 -5.99 0.97 7.11
CA SER A 176 -7.21 0.96 6.31
C SER A 176 -7.24 -0.29 5.45
N ASP A 177 -8.43 -0.79 5.17
CA ASP A 177 -8.65 -1.70 4.06
C ASP A 177 -8.71 -0.90 2.75
N VAL A 178 -8.12 -1.46 1.71
CA VAL A 178 -7.96 -0.87 0.38
C VAL A 178 -8.25 -1.96 -0.65
N LYS A 179 -9.11 -1.66 -1.64
CA LYS A 179 -9.43 -2.57 -2.73
C LYS A 179 -8.57 -2.27 -3.95
N PHE A 180 -7.98 -3.30 -4.54
CA PHE A 180 -7.15 -3.25 -5.74
C PHE A 180 -7.88 -3.93 -6.89
N TYR A 181 -7.61 -3.47 -8.10
CA TYR A 181 -8.08 -4.12 -9.30
C TYR A 181 -7.33 -5.44 -9.49
N GLY A 182 -8.09 -6.51 -9.72
CA GLY A 182 -7.60 -7.81 -10.16
C GLY A 182 -7.68 -7.95 -11.68
N PRO A 183 -7.10 -9.03 -12.23
CA PRO A 183 -7.02 -9.24 -13.68
C PRO A 183 -8.38 -9.29 -14.39
N ASP A 184 -9.44 -9.66 -13.66
CA ASP A 184 -10.81 -9.77 -14.19
C ASP A 184 -11.66 -8.52 -13.89
N ASP A 185 -11.13 -7.54 -13.16
CA ASP A 185 -11.86 -6.34 -12.81
C ASP A 185 -11.85 -5.34 -13.97
N SER A 186 -12.94 -4.61 -14.12
CA SER A 186 -13.05 -3.51 -15.08
C SER A 186 -13.31 -2.19 -14.36
N HIS A 187 -13.11 -1.06 -15.06
CA HIS A 187 -13.56 0.24 -14.57
C HIS A 187 -15.04 0.25 -14.14
N ALA A 188 -15.90 -0.53 -14.80
CA ALA A 188 -17.34 -0.55 -14.55
C ALA A 188 -17.70 -1.35 -13.30
N ASP A 189 -17.03 -2.49 -13.09
CA ASP A 189 -17.32 -3.40 -11.97
C ASP A 189 -16.60 -2.99 -10.68
N GLY A 190 -15.49 -2.26 -10.84
CA GLY A 190 -14.65 -1.78 -9.74
C GLY A 190 -13.70 -2.86 -9.20
N PRO A 191 -12.88 -2.51 -8.21
CA PRO A 191 -11.86 -3.41 -7.68
C PRO A 191 -12.47 -4.49 -6.77
N SER A 192 -11.96 -5.72 -6.87
CA SER A 192 -12.42 -6.89 -6.11
C SER A 192 -11.42 -7.36 -5.05
N ILE A 193 -10.13 -7.05 -5.19
CA ILE A 193 -9.08 -7.55 -4.28
C ILE A 193 -8.97 -6.67 -3.05
N LEU A 194 -9.59 -7.08 -1.93
CA LEU A 194 -9.46 -6.39 -0.65
C LEU A 194 -8.13 -6.71 0.04
N ARG A 195 -7.40 -5.68 0.46
CA ARG A 195 -6.16 -5.80 1.23
C ARG A 195 -6.18 -4.90 2.46
N HIS A 196 -5.60 -5.37 3.56
CA HIS A 196 -5.38 -4.55 4.75
C HIS A 196 -4.03 -3.85 4.65
N VAL A 197 -4.04 -2.53 4.76
CA VAL A 197 -2.84 -1.69 4.65
C VAL A 197 -2.64 -0.94 5.96
N THR A 198 -1.40 -0.91 6.41
CA THR A 198 -0.97 -0.16 7.58
C THR A 198 0.15 0.80 7.21
N TRP A 199 0.31 1.88 7.97
CA TRP A 199 1.40 2.83 7.79
C TRP A 199 2.03 3.17 9.14
N THR A 200 3.35 3.31 9.14
CA THR A 200 4.14 3.82 10.27
C THR A 200 4.84 5.11 9.87
N TRP A 201 5.14 5.95 10.86
CA TRP A 201 5.94 7.15 10.65
C TRP A 201 7.43 6.84 10.86
N GLU A 202 8.19 6.88 9.78
CA GLU A 202 9.61 6.52 9.75
C GLU A 202 10.39 7.51 8.89
N ASN A 203 11.55 7.98 9.38
CA ASN A 203 12.43 8.89 8.64
C ASN A 203 11.69 10.11 8.04
N ASN A 204 10.79 10.70 8.82
CA ASN A 204 10.00 11.88 8.44
C ASN A 204 9.03 11.66 7.26
N ARG A 205 8.55 10.42 7.08
CA ARG A 205 7.53 10.07 6.09
C ARG A 205 6.68 8.89 6.57
N PHE A 206 5.52 8.70 5.96
CA PHE A 206 4.78 7.46 6.13
C PHE A 206 5.39 6.36 5.25
N VAL A 207 5.60 5.20 5.87
CA VAL A 207 6.01 3.97 5.18
C VAL A 207 4.83 3.02 5.22
N THR A 208 4.42 2.54 4.04
CA THR A 208 3.34 1.56 3.89
C THR A 208 3.82 0.19 4.37
N HIS A 209 2.90 -0.60 4.92
CA HIS A 209 3.08 -1.95 5.42
C HIS A 209 1.83 -2.74 5.05
N GLY A 210 1.96 -3.74 4.19
CA GLY A 210 0.82 -4.46 3.62
C GLY A 210 0.31 -3.83 2.31
N ALA A 211 -0.23 -4.71 1.46
CA ALA A 211 -0.58 -4.55 0.04
C ALA A 211 0.56 -4.40 -0.99
N ASP A 212 1.80 -4.81 -0.64
CA ASP A 212 3.04 -4.87 -1.46
C ASP A 212 4.13 -3.85 -1.07
N ALA A 213 3.99 -3.21 0.09
CA ALA A 213 5.15 -2.58 0.71
C ALA A 213 6.05 -3.65 1.30
N LYS A 214 7.19 -3.87 0.62
CA LYS A 214 8.35 -4.70 0.96
C LYS A 214 8.24 -5.57 2.21
N SER A 215 8.55 -6.84 2.02
CA SER A 215 9.09 -7.74 3.04
C SER A 215 10.23 -7.09 3.84
N GLU A 216 9.89 -6.27 4.83
CA GLU A 216 10.84 -5.65 5.76
C GLU A 216 10.35 -5.89 7.20
N ALA A 217 9.98 -7.14 7.45
CA ALA A 217 10.16 -7.80 8.73
C ALA A 217 10.26 -9.32 8.48
N GLN A 218 11.37 -9.77 7.89
CA GLN A 218 11.76 -11.20 7.79
C GLN A 218 10.64 -12.14 7.26
N GLY A 219 9.99 -11.79 6.15
CA GLY A 219 8.90 -12.58 5.56
C GLY A 219 9.21 -13.00 4.13
N GLN A 220 9.54 -14.28 3.95
CA GLN A 220 9.67 -15.01 2.70
C GLN A 220 8.88 -14.41 1.50
N SER A 221 9.54 -14.08 0.38
CA SER A 221 8.87 -13.59 -0.84
C SER A 221 8.05 -14.69 -1.50
N ASP A 222 6.75 -14.51 -1.78
CA ASP A 222 5.99 -15.54 -2.51
C ASP A 222 6.38 -15.56 -4.00
N LEU A 223 7.43 -16.31 -4.32
CA LEU A 223 7.97 -16.45 -5.67
C LEU A 223 6.99 -17.08 -6.66
N SER A 224 5.95 -17.79 -6.18
CA SER A 224 4.96 -18.43 -7.05
C SER A 224 4.04 -17.44 -7.76
N ARG A 225 3.99 -16.19 -7.27
CA ARG A 225 3.15 -15.09 -7.79
C ARG A 225 3.95 -13.96 -8.42
N GLN A 226 5.28 -14.06 -8.45
CA GLN A 226 6.12 -13.01 -9.00
C GLN A 226 6.31 -13.24 -10.50
N PRO A 227 5.94 -12.27 -11.36
CA PRO A 227 6.11 -12.42 -12.79
C PRO A 227 7.59 -12.38 -13.16
N ILE A 228 7.98 -13.21 -14.14
CA ILE A 228 9.31 -13.21 -14.72
C ILE A 228 9.41 -12.17 -15.84
N THR A 229 10.52 -11.45 -15.85
CA THR A 229 10.93 -10.54 -16.92
C THR A 229 12.31 -10.94 -17.42
N VAL A 230 12.74 -10.35 -18.53
CA VAL A 230 14.12 -10.47 -19.04
C VAL A 230 15.19 -10.01 -18.03
N ASN A 231 14.83 -9.22 -17.02
CA ASN A 231 15.74 -8.68 -16.00
C ASN A 231 15.68 -9.38 -14.64
N GLY A 232 14.76 -10.32 -14.44
CA GLY A 232 14.58 -10.97 -13.14
C GLY A 232 13.11 -11.24 -12.78
N MET A 233 12.86 -11.45 -11.49
CA MET A 233 11.56 -11.86 -10.94
C MET A 233 11.35 -11.23 -9.56
N GLY A 234 10.32 -10.39 -9.42
CA GLY A 234 10.09 -9.66 -8.17
C GLY A 234 11.33 -8.84 -7.74
N SER A 235 11.84 -9.11 -6.53
CA SER A 235 13.08 -8.48 -6.02
C SER A 235 14.36 -9.06 -6.63
N LEU A 236 14.32 -10.26 -7.23
CA LEU A 236 15.50 -10.86 -7.87
C LEU A 236 15.83 -10.12 -9.16
N LYS A 237 17.11 -9.77 -9.30
CA LYS A 237 17.65 -9.10 -10.49
C LYS A 237 18.84 -9.87 -11.03
N MET A 238 18.93 -9.95 -12.35
CA MET A 238 20.14 -10.44 -13.01
C MET A 238 21.35 -9.63 -12.53
N GLY A 239 22.45 -10.31 -12.25
CA GLY A 239 23.65 -9.70 -11.68
C GLY A 239 23.79 -9.84 -10.16
N MET A 240 22.73 -10.18 -9.42
CA MET A 240 22.83 -10.39 -7.97
C MET A 240 23.71 -11.59 -7.63
N SER A 241 24.46 -11.49 -6.54
CA SER A 241 25.12 -12.65 -5.96
C SER A 241 24.12 -13.59 -5.27
N ARG A 242 24.52 -14.84 -5.00
CA ARG A 242 23.62 -15.80 -4.35
C ARG A 242 23.19 -15.35 -2.96
N ASN A 243 24.10 -14.74 -2.20
CA ASN A 243 23.80 -14.22 -0.87
C ASN A 243 22.87 -13.01 -0.93
N GLU A 244 23.05 -12.12 -1.91
CA GLU A 244 22.14 -11.00 -2.13
C GLU A 244 20.76 -11.50 -2.55
N ALA A 245 20.68 -12.42 -3.51
CA ALA A 245 19.44 -13.04 -3.95
C ALA A 245 18.69 -13.68 -2.77
N ALA A 246 19.36 -14.51 -1.97
CA ALA A 246 18.78 -15.17 -0.80
C ALA A 246 18.25 -14.16 0.25
N LYS A 247 19.00 -13.08 0.46
CA LYS A 247 18.61 -11.99 1.35
C LYS A 247 17.38 -11.25 0.84
N GLU A 248 17.35 -10.89 -0.45
CA GLU A 248 16.27 -10.13 -1.09
C GLU A 248 14.95 -10.91 -1.15
N ILE A 249 15.01 -12.24 -1.29
CA ILE A 249 13.80 -13.08 -1.29
C ILE A 249 13.45 -13.61 0.10
N GLY A 250 14.34 -13.44 1.09
CA GLY A 250 14.14 -13.98 2.43
C GLY A 250 14.07 -15.51 2.47
N MET A 251 14.70 -16.20 1.52
CA MET A 251 14.77 -17.67 1.45
C MET A 251 16.21 -18.14 1.26
N PRO A 252 16.61 -19.25 1.89
CA PRO A 252 17.88 -19.88 1.60
C PRO A 252 17.97 -20.37 0.15
N ILE A 253 19.17 -20.27 -0.43
CA ILE A 253 19.52 -20.88 -1.72
C ILE A 253 20.66 -21.85 -1.42
N PRO A 254 20.35 -23.09 -0.96
CA PRO A 254 21.34 -24.03 -0.44
C PRO A 254 22.20 -24.65 -1.54
N GLY A 255 23.36 -25.18 -1.15
CA GLY A 255 24.29 -25.88 -2.04
C GLY A 255 25.59 -25.11 -2.28
N LYS A 256 26.57 -25.76 -2.90
CA LYS A 256 27.81 -25.12 -3.34
C LYS A 256 27.81 -24.97 -4.85
N GLU A 257 28.58 -24.02 -5.35
CA GLU A 257 28.84 -23.96 -6.79
C GLU A 257 29.44 -25.28 -7.23
N GLY A 258 28.81 -25.91 -8.24
CA GLY A 258 29.35 -27.11 -8.84
C GLY A 258 30.60 -26.79 -9.66
N ARG A 259 31.34 -27.83 -10.05
CA ARG A 259 32.55 -27.69 -10.89
C ARG A 259 32.29 -27.20 -12.32
N ARG A 260 31.03 -27.02 -12.73
CA ARG A 260 30.65 -26.55 -14.07
C ARG A 260 30.68 -25.01 -14.13
N VAL A 261 30.72 -24.48 -15.35
CA VAL A 261 30.74 -23.03 -15.61
C VAL A 261 29.45 -22.33 -15.12
N CYS A 262 28.39 -23.09 -14.90
CA CYS A 262 27.13 -22.64 -14.30
C CYS A 262 26.50 -23.74 -13.42
N THR A 263 25.73 -23.31 -12.43
CA THR A 263 24.97 -24.19 -11.52
C THR A 263 23.54 -23.67 -11.37
N ASP A 264 22.56 -24.58 -11.43
CA ASP A 264 21.14 -24.26 -11.21
C ASP A 264 20.75 -24.60 -9.77
N PHE A 265 20.37 -23.59 -9.00
CA PHE A 265 20.01 -23.76 -7.59
C PHE A 265 18.50 -23.71 -7.40
N THR A 266 18.00 -24.55 -6.51
CA THR A 266 16.64 -24.42 -5.97
C THR A 266 16.60 -23.37 -4.87
N VAL A 267 15.41 -22.83 -4.62
CA VAL A 267 15.15 -21.94 -3.49
C VAL A 267 14.42 -22.74 -2.41
N GLU A 268 14.97 -22.79 -1.20
CA GLU A 268 14.35 -23.54 -0.10
C GLU A 268 13.03 -22.87 0.32
N GLY A 269 11.95 -23.64 0.31
CA GLY A 269 10.59 -23.13 0.53
C GLY A 269 10.02 -22.32 -0.64
N GLY A 270 10.73 -22.26 -1.78
CA GLY A 270 10.21 -21.71 -3.03
C GLY A 270 9.36 -22.70 -3.83
N PRO A 271 8.73 -22.26 -4.93
CA PRO A 271 7.94 -23.12 -5.80
C PRO A 271 8.82 -24.20 -6.46
N GLU A 272 8.36 -25.44 -6.40
CA GLU A 272 9.03 -26.56 -7.05
C GLU A 272 9.03 -26.37 -8.58
N GLY A 273 10.19 -26.57 -9.21
CA GLY A 273 10.38 -26.32 -10.64
C GLY A 273 10.90 -24.92 -10.98
N LEU A 274 11.08 -24.04 -9.98
CA LEU A 274 11.82 -22.78 -10.13
C LEU A 274 13.31 -22.99 -9.80
N LEU A 275 14.17 -22.60 -10.74
CA LEU A 275 15.63 -22.71 -10.61
C LEU A 275 16.29 -21.36 -10.88
N LEU A 276 17.29 -21.03 -10.08
CA LEU A 276 18.13 -19.84 -10.22
C LEU A 276 19.50 -20.24 -10.75
N ARG A 277 19.86 -19.76 -11.94
CA ARG A 277 21.12 -20.08 -12.60
C ARG A 277 22.20 -19.08 -12.24
N PHE A 278 23.29 -19.58 -11.65
CA PHE A 278 24.45 -18.78 -11.28
C PHE A 278 25.70 -19.16 -12.08
N THR A 279 26.52 -18.17 -12.39
CA THR A 279 27.90 -18.33 -12.86
C THR A 279 28.80 -17.37 -12.09
N SER A 280 29.94 -17.83 -11.58
CA SER A 280 30.87 -17.01 -10.78
C SER A 280 30.15 -16.20 -9.68
N ASN A 281 29.23 -16.84 -8.97
CA ASN A 281 28.36 -16.28 -7.95
C ASN A 281 27.53 -15.07 -8.44
N ARG A 282 27.05 -15.11 -9.69
CA ARG A 282 26.18 -14.09 -10.29
C ARG A 282 24.94 -14.73 -10.91
N LEU A 283 23.76 -14.26 -10.54
CA LEU A 283 22.49 -14.67 -11.12
C LEU A 283 22.45 -14.23 -12.58
N VAL A 284 22.36 -15.18 -13.51
CA VAL A 284 22.39 -14.91 -14.96
C VAL A 284 21.16 -15.39 -15.70
N ALA A 285 20.40 -16.32 -15.13
CA ALA A 285 19.08 -16.69 -15.64
C ALA A 285 18.16 -17.25 -14.54
N ILE A 286 16.86 -17.21 -14.82
CA ILE A 286 15.81 -17.85 -14.02
C ILE A 286 15.13 -18.86 -14.92
N TYR A 287 15.11 -20.12 -14.49
CA TYR A 287 14.60 -21.24 -15.26
C TYR A 287 13.35 -21.82 -14.58
N VAL A 288 12.29 -22.02 -15.36
CA VAL A 288 11.00 -22.53 -14.91
C VAL A 288 10.68 -23.80 -15.67
N GLN A 289 10.44 -24.87 -14.93
CA GLN A 289 10.05 -26.18 -15.44
C GLN A 289 8.92 -26.76 -14.59
N ARG A 290 8.30 -27.84 -15.04
CA ARG A 290 7.26 -28.53 -14.25
C ARG A 290 7.83 -28.95 -12.88
N PRO A 291 7.04 -28.84 -11.80
CA PRO A 291 5.60 -28.56 -11.76
C PRO A 291 5.20 -27.07 -11.61
N ALA A 292 6.09 -26.09 -11.84
CA ALA A 292 5.85 -24.66 -11.61
C ALA A 292 4.85 -24.00 -12.59
N THR A 293 3.60 -24.46 -12.64
CA THR A 293 2.58 -23.97 -13.58
C THR A 293 1.97 -22.61 -13.22
N THR A 294 2.15 -22.16 -11.97
CA THR A 294 1.61 -20.87 -11.51
C THR A 294 2.53 -19.69 -11.83
N ILE A 295 3.80 -19.95 -12.17
CA ILE A 295 4.77 -18.90 -12.49
C ILE A 295 4.58 -18.49 -13.94
N SER A 296 4.36 -17.20 -14.15
CA SER A 296 4.20 -16.61 -15.48
C SER A 296 5.27 -15.55 -15.75
N THR A 297 5.48 -15.26 -17.03
CA THR A 297 6.13 -14.04 -17.47
C THR A 297 5.25 -12.82 -17.15
N ARG A 298 5.81 -11.61 -17.16
CA ARG A 298 5.04 -10.38 -16.97
C ARG A 298 3.92 -10.18 -18.00
N ALA A 299 4.05 -10.77 -19.18
CA ALA A 299 3.01 -10.73 -20.21
C ALA A 299 2.01 -11.90 -20.11
N GLY A 300 2.08 -12.72 -19.06
CA GLY A 300 1.10 -13.77 -18.77
C GLY A 300 1.42 -15.16 -19.35
N ILE A 301 2.49 -15.33 -20.14
CA ILE A 301 2.89 -16.67 -20.63
C ILE A 301 3.42 -17.52 -19.47
N HIS A 302 2.95 -18.76 -19.35
CA HIS A 302 3.34 -19.73 -18.32
C HIS A 302 3.48 -21.15 -18.90
N ILE A 303 3.92 -22.12 -18.10
CA ILE A 303 3.90 -23.55 -18.51
C ILE A 303 2.47 -23.96 -18.84
N GLY A 304 2.27 -24.50 -20.04
CA GLY A 304 0.96 -24.87 -20.58
C GLY A 304 0.33 -23.85 -21.52
N SER A 305 0.84 -22.60 -21.60
CA SER A 305 0.43 -21.66 -22.65
C SER A 305 0.72 -22.25 -24.03
N THR A 306 -0.14 -22.00 -25.01
CA THR A 306 0.04 -22.56 -26.36
C THR A 306 1.13 -21.82 -27.13
N ARG A 307 1.69 -22.47 -28.16
CA ARG A 307 2.57 -21.81 -29.14
C ARG A 307 1.97 -20.50 -29.68
N GLY A 308 0.66 -20.50 -29.96
CA GLY A 308 -0.06 -19.33 -30.46
C GLY A 308 -0.07 -18.18 -29.45
N ASP A 309 -0.28 -18.47 -28.17
CA ASP A 309 -0.27 -17.46 -27.10
C ASP A 309 1.09 -16.76 -27.02
N VAL A 310 2.18 -17.52 -27.12
CA VAL A 310 3.55 -16.97 -27.09
C VAL A 310 3.81 -16.06 -28.30
N LEU A 311 3.47 -16.51 -29.50
CA LEU A 311 3.69 -15.73 -30.73
C LEU A 311 2.84 -14.46 -30.77
N ASN A 312 1.60 -14.52 -30.30
CA ASN A 312 0.71 -13.35 -30.25
C ASN A 312 1.19 -12.34 -29.22
N THR A 313 1.63 -12.81 -28.04
CA THR A 313 2.09 -11.94 -26.94
C THR A 313 3.38 -11.20 -27.28
N TYR A 314 4.31 -11.83 -27.97
CA TYR A 314 5.65 -11.29 -28.27
C TYR A 314 5.87 -10.96 -29.75
N ALA A 315 4.79 -10.67 -30.48
CA ALA A 315 4.82 -10.44 -31.92
C ALA A 315 5.85 -9.36 -32.31
N GLY A 316 6.65 -9.64 -33.34
CA GLY A 316 7.67 -8.71 -33.85
C GLY A 316 9.03 -8.76 -33.16
N GLU A 317 9.15 -9.42 -32.01
CA GLU A 317 10.40 -9.54 -31.24
C GLU A 317 10.72 -10.99 -30.85
N ILE A 318 9.98 -11.95 -31.42
CA ILE A 318 10.14 -13.39 -31.16
C ILE A 318 10.64 -14.12 -32.41
N THR A 319 11.58 -15.03 -32.20
CA THR A 319 12.13 -15.91 -33.26
C THR A 319 11.83 -17.35 -32.93
N ALA A 320 11.39 -18.13 -33.92
CA ALA A 320 11.20 -19.58 -33.79
C ALA A 320 12.42 -20.31 -34.35
N THR A 321 12.92 -21.30 -33.61
CA THR A 321 14.01 -22.18 -34.01
C THR A 321 13.65 -23.63 -33.69
N THR A 322 14.10 -24.55 -34.54
CA THR A 322 13.93 -26.00 -34.30
C THR A 322 15.34 -26.60 -34.22
N PRO A 323 15.83 -26.95 -33.03
CA PRO A 323 17.15 -27.53 -32.90
C PRO A 323 17.22 -28.93 -33.51
N ASP A 324 18.43 -29.37 -33.87
CA ASP A 324 18.66 -30.70 -34.48
C ASP A 324 18.23 -31.88 -33.58
N TYR A 325 18.14 -31.65 -32.28
CA TYR A 325 17.72 -32.64 -31.27
C TYR A 325 16.20 -32.69 -31.04
N GLY A 326 15.41 -31.93 -31.81
CA GLY A 326 13.94 -31.92 -31.75
C GLY A 326 13.38 -30.91 -30.73
N GLY A 327 12.06 -30.67 -30.82
CA GLY A 327 11.36 -29.61 -30.09
C GLY A 327 11.39 -28.26 -30.85
N GLU A 328 10.42 -27.39 -30.57
CA GLU A 328 10.45 -26.01 -31.07
C GLU A 328 10.84 -25.08 -29.93
N GLU A 329 11.77 -24.18 -30.21
CA GLU A 329 12.16 -23.12 -29.28
C GLU A 329 11.66 -21.78 -29.81
N LEU A 330 11.03 -20.99 -28.94
CA LEU A 330 10.67 -19.61 -29.25
C LEU A 330 11.51 -18.68 -28.37
N VAL A 331 12.24 -17.74 -28.98
CA VAL A 331 13.13 -16.81 -28.28
C VAL A 331 12.61 -15.39 -28.44
N PHE A 332 12.07 -14.83 -27.37
CA PHE A 332 11.75 -13.41 -27.26
C PHE A 332 13.01 -12.62 -26.90
N ALA A 333 13.36 -11.63 -27.72
CA ALA A 333 14.49 -10.75 -27.51
C ALA A 333 14.02 -9.29 -27.69
N PRO A 334 13.78 -8.54 -26.59
CA PRO A 334 13.34 -7.16 -26.70
C PRO A 334 14.37 -6.31 -27.45
N SER A 335 13.89 -5.44 -28.34
CA SER A 335 14.69 -4.53 -29.14
C SER A 335 15.14 -3.27 -28.38
N ALA A 336 14.48 -2.94 -27.27
CA ALA A 336 14.79 -1.76 -26.49
C ALA A 336 16.22 -1.85 -25.89
N PRO A 337 17.05 -0.80 -26.03
CA PRO A 337 18.48 -0.85 -25.67
C PRO A 337 18.77 -1.26 -24.22
N GLU A 338 17.90 -0.90 -23.29
CA GLU A 338 18.00 -1.23 -21.87
C GLU A 338 17.89 -2.73 -21.57
N PHE A 339 17.38 -3.52 -22.51
CA PHE A 339 17.28 -4.98 -22.42
C PHE A 339 18.29 -5.70 -23.32
N SER A 340 19.27 -4.98 -23.87
CA SER A 340 20.27 -5.56 -24.77
C SER A 340 20.98 -6.76 -24.13
N GLY A 341 21.04 -7.87 -24.88
CA GLY A 341 21.61 -9.13 -24.41
C GLY A 341 20.73 -9.94 -23.46
N ARG A 342 19.48 -9.52 -23.20
CA ARG A 342 18.50 -10.26 -22.39
C ARG A 342 17.41 -10.89 -23.25
N VAL A 343 16.94 -12.06 -22.86
CA VAL A 343 15.95 -12.85 -23.61
C VAL A 343 15.03 -13.66 -22.70
N ILE A 344 13.92 -14.15 -23.25
CA ILE A 344 13.16 -15.28 -22.72
C ILE A 344 13.11 -16.36 -23.80
N ARG A 345 13.56 -17.57 -23.48
CA ARG A 345 13.42 -18.76 -24.35
C ARG A 345 12.32 -19.64 -23.80
N PHE A 346 11.39 -20.04 -24.65
CA PHE A 346 10.32 -21.00 -24.38
C PHE A 346 10.62 -22.30 -25.14
N GLU A 347 10.55 -23.43 -24.46
CA GLU A 347 10.58 -24.75 -25.10
C GLU A 347 9.14 -25.22 -25.30
N ILE A 348 8.78 -25.51 -26.54
CA ILE A 348 7.46 -25.95 -26.97
C ILE A 348 7.50 -27.45 -27.24
N SER A 349 6.62 -28.17 -26.55
CA SER A 349 6.39 -29.60 -26.70
C SER A 349 4.88 -29.86 -26.70
N ASP A 350 4.41 -30.75 -27.56
CA ASP A 350 2.97 -31.02 -27.74
C ASP A 350 2.12 -29.72 -27.92
N SER A 351 2.66 -28.74 -28.66
CA SER A 351 2.05 -27.43 -28.93
C SER A 351 1.86 -26.49 -27.73
N ALA A 352 2.47 -26.79 -26.58
CA ALA A 352 2.42 -25.98 -25.37
C ALA A 352 3.83 -25.70 -24.81
N VAL A 353 3.95 -24.61 -24.05
CA VAL A 353 5.16 -24.29 -23.29
C VAL A 353 5.39 -25.37 -22.24
N GLU A 354 6.50 -26.09 -22.34
CA GLU A 354 6.91 -27.10 -21.37
C GLU A 354 7.83 -26.50 -20.30
N THR A 355 8.77 -25.65 -20.73
CA THR A 355 9.69 -24.92 -19.89
C THR A 355 9.94 -23.52 -20.45
N PHE A 356 10.43 -22.60 -19.63
CA PHE A 356 10.98 -21.35 -20.13
C PHE A 356 12.10 -20.81 -19.23
N ILE A 357 13.03 -20.09 -19.83
CA ILE A 357 14.19 -19.49 -19.16
C ILE A 357 14.35 -18.03 -19.56
N ALA A 358 14.53 -17.14 -18.58
CA ALA A 358 14.74 -15.72 -18.80
C ALA A 358 16.08 -15.26 -18.24
N GLY A 359 16.81 -14.43 -18.97
CA GLY A 359 18.09 -13.88 -18.49
C GLY A 359 19.05 -13.45 -19.59
N GLU A 360 20.35 -13.46 -19.27
CA GLU A 360 21.43 -13.23 -20.24
C GLU A 360 21.37 -14.26 -21.38
N ARG A 361 21.46 -13.80 -22.64
CA ARG A 361 21.33 -14.65 -23.83
C ARG A 361 22.25 -15.86 -23.84
N ASP A 362 23.51 -15.68 -23.43
CA ASP A 362 24.50 -16.76 -23.39
C ASP A 362 24.11 -17.87 -22.40
N TRP A 363 23.32 -17.55 -21.38
CA TRP A 363 22.89 -18.47 -20.33
C TRP A 363 21.46 -19.00 -20.51
N ALA A 364 20.63 -18.26 -21.24
CA ALA A 364 19.23 -18.58 -21.52
C ALA A 364 19.00 -19.23 -22.89
N VAL A 365 19.96 -19.16 -23.82
CA VAL A 365 19.84 -19.79 -25.16
C VAL A 365 20.97 -20.77 -25.41
N PHE A 366 22.22 -20.37 -25.17
CA PHE A 366 23.39 -21.11 -25.66
C PHE A 366 24.09 -21.98 -24.61
N ALA A 367 23.69 -21.93 -23.34
CA ALA A 367 24.43 -22.60 -22.28
C ALA A 367 24.33 -24.13 -22.38
N PRO A 368 25.45 -24.85 -22.20
CA PRO A 368 25.41 -26.30 -21.96
C PRO A 368 24.58 -26.58 -20.71
N SER A 369 24.06 -27.80 -20.58
CA SER A 369 23.31 -28.21 -19.38
C SER A 369 24.09 -27.82 -18.11
N CYS A 370 23.52 -26.92 -17.30
CA CYS A 370 24.14 -26.54 -16.04
C CYS A 370 24.07 -27.72 -15.06
N GLY A 371 25.04 -27.78 -14.16
CA GLY A 371 25.10 -28.86 -13.17
C GLY A 371 24.08 -28.62 -12.07
N ALA A 372 23.65 -29.69 -11.40
CA ALA A 372 23.05 -29.59 -10.08
C ALA A 372 24.13 -29.16 -9.06
N PRO A 373 23.75 -28.47 -7.96
CA PRO A 373 24.68 -28.11 -6.90
C PRO A 373 25.30 -29.34 -6.24
N GLU A 374 26.57 -29.22 -5.82
CA GLU A 374 27.31 -30.26 -5.06
C GLU A 374 27.04 -30.22 -3.55
#